data_AF-A0A978VC39-F1
#
_entry.id   AF-A0A978VC39-F1
#
_cell.length_a   1.000
_cell.length_b   1.000
_cell.length_c   1.000
_cell.angle_alpha   90.00
_cell.angle_beta   90.00
_cell.angle_gamma   90.00
#
_symmetry.space_group_name_H-M   'P 1'
#
loop_
_entity.id
_entity.type
_entity.pdbx_description
1 polymer ?
#
loop_
_entity_poly.entity_id
_entity_poly.type
_entity_poly.pdbx_seq_one_letter_code
_entity_poly.pdbx_strand_id
1 'polypeptide(L)'
;MKDQSLIFSKILSLVVSMDLSGNNLSGDLPKEITKLSGLVFLNLSRNHMTGHIPKSVSKLKQLSSLDLSSNKLSGAVPRSLASLSFLGFLNLSNNNFSGRIPYTDHMTTFDAPFFAGNIGLCGIPLDVKCSGDDVDPEKGLRASGYIASWVVKLLLERGYTVKASVRDPNDPKKTEHLLSLNGAKERLHLFKADLLDEGAFDALVDGCEGVFHTASPVTFSVNDPQAELIDPAVKGTLNVLRSCAKAPSVKRVVVTSSMASVGFNGKPLGPDVVIDETLFSDPVYCEQMKLWYMVSKTLAEEAAWKFAKENGIDLITLHPGLVIGPLLQPTVNFSVKRILNLTTGAETFPNEFYRFVDVRDVAYAHIQAFEVPSASGRYCLSGQVEHMSEALKILKELYPSLNLPEKCEDDKPLTPTCKVSKEKAKSLGVNFIPLEVSLKDTVESLKEKGFVNV
;
A
#
# COMPACT_ATOMS: atom_id res chain seq x y z
N MET A 1 32.51 -1.53 -45.90
CA MET A 1 31.70 -0.30 -45.71
C MET A 1 31.56 -0.02 -44.21
N LYS A 2 32.65 0.35 -43.53
CA LYS A 2 32.60 0.91 -42.17
C LYS A 2 32.88 2.42 -42.30
N ASP A 3 32.20 3.24 -41.51
CA ASP A 3 32.39 4.70 -41.36
C ASP A 3 31.79 5.64 -42.42
N GLN A 4 30.66 5.28 -43.06
CA GLN A 4 29.80 6.26 -43.75
C GLN A 4 28.53 6.52 -42.93
N SER A 5 28.26 7.78 -42.56
CA SER A 5 26.95 8.15 -42.03
C SER A 5 25.96 8.24 -43.19
N LEU A 6 24.90 7.45 -43.12
CA LEU A 6 23.80 7.48 -44.08
C LEU A 6 22.65 8.25 -43.45
N ILE A 7 22.29 9.39 -44.04
CA ILE A 7 21.14 10.18 -43.63
C ILE A 7 19.96 9.77 -44.50
N PHE A 8 19.01 9.06 -43.91
CA PHE A 8 17.76 8.71 -44.59
C PHE A 8 16.81 9.91 -44.55
N SER A 9 16.58 10.54 -45.71
CA SER A 9 15.73 11.73 -45.86
C SER A 9 14.24 11.42 -46.04
N LYS A 10 13.88 10.15 -46.24
CA LYS A 10 12.49 9.71 -46.45
C LYS A 10 12.20 8.44 -45.64
N ILE A 11 11.22 8.53 -44.75
CA ILE A 11 10.71 7.40 -43.97
C ILE A 11 9.59 6.74 -44.78
N LEU A 12 9.76 5.48 -45.17
CA LEU A 12 8.70 4.71 -45.82
C LEU A 12 7.71 4.24 -44.76
N SER A 13 6.47 4.74 -44.81
CA SER A 13 5.42 4.42 -43.83
C SER A 13 4.91 2.97 -43.91
N LEU A 14 5.21 2.27 -45.01
CA LEU A 14 4.79 0.89 -45.30
C LEU A 14 5.83 -0.16 -44.87
N VAL A 15 6.89 0.20 -44.14
CA VAL A 15 7.85 -0.80 -43.66
C VAL A 15 7.17 -1.68 -42.62
N VAL A 16 6.99 -2.95 -42.98
CA VAL A 16 6.36 -3.97 -42.13
C VAL A 16 7.38 -4.74 -41.30
N SER A 17 8.57 -4.98 -41.84
CA SER A 17 9.62 -5.75 -41.17
C SER A 17 10.97 -5.06 -41.32
N MET A 18 11.72 -4.99 -40.22
CA MET A 18 13.07 -4.46 -40.17
C MET A 18 13.94 -5.40 -39.32
N ASP A 19 14.85 -6.11 -39.99
CA ASP A 19 15.90 -6.88 -39.33
C ASP A 19 17.26 -6.22 -39.57
N LEU A 20 17.86 -5.76 -38.48
CA LEU A 20 19.18 -5.13 -38.43
C LEU A 20 20.09 -5.86 -37.43
N SER A 21 19.78 -7.11 -37.11
CA SER A 21 20.52 -7.90 -36.14
C SER A 21 21.94 -8.24 -36.60
N GLY A 22 22.85 -8.43 -35.64
CA GLY A 22 24.22 -8.89 -35.92
C GLY A 22 25.10 -7.86 -36.64
N ASN A 23 24.93 -6.58 -36.32
CA ASN A 23 25.73 -5.49 -36.88
C ASN A 23 26.55 -4.78 -35.79
N ASN A 24 27.25 -3.71 -36.18
CA ASN A 24 27.99 -2.84 -35.27
C ASN A 24 27.22 -1.54 -34.98
N LEU A 25 25.87 -1.56 -35.01
CA LEU A 25 25.07 -0.36 -34.74
C LEU A 25 25.24 0.08 -33.28
N SER A 26 25.37 1.38 -33.05
CA SER A 26 25.61 1.95 -31.72
C SER A 26 24.85 3.26 -31.53
N GLY A 27 24.72 3.70 -30.28
CA GLY A 27 23.94 4.87 -29.90
C GLY A 27 22.52 4.50 -29.47
N ASP A 28 21.71 5.50 -29.18
CA ASP A 28 20.38 5.32 -28.62
C ASP A 28 19.35 4.87 -29.66
N LEU A 29 18.31 4.17 -29.21
CA LEU A 29 17.16 3.85 -30.06
C LEU A 29 16.42 5.15 -30.44
N PRO A 30 16.47 5.60 -31.70
CA PRO A 30 15.95 6.91 -32.07
C PRO A 30 14.43 6.94 -31.96
N LYS A 31 13.87 8.00 -31.37
CA LYS A 31 12.41 8.18 -31.25
C LYS A 31 11.72 8.19 -32.62
N GLU A 32 12.44 8.52 -33.68
CA GLU A 32 11.97 8.53 -35.06
C GLU A 32 11.55 7.15 -35.55
N ILE A 33 12.04 6.05 -34.95
CA ILE A 33 11.60 4.68 -35.28
C ILE A 33 10.10 4.51 -35.08
N THR A 34 9.49 5.28 -34.17
CA THR A 34 8.06 5.24 -33.89
C THR A 34 7.20 5.89 -34.97
N LYS A 35 7.82 6.49 -36.01
CA LYS A 35 7.12 7.00 -37.20
C LYS A 35 6.78 5.89 -38.19
N LEU A 36 7.37 4.70 -38.03
CA LEU A 36 7.08 3.52 -38.84
C LEU A 36 5.80 2.84 -38.35
N SER A 37 4.64 3.50 -38.48
CA SER A 37 3.37 3.01 -37.92
C SER A 37 2.92 1.64 -38.44
N GLY A 38 3.41 1.22 -39.61
CA GLY A 38 3.16 -0.09 -40.21
C GLY A 38 4.09 -1.21 -39.73
N LEU A 39 5.03 -0.92 -38.82
CA LEU A 39 6.05 -1.89 -38.40
C LEU A 39 5.42 -3.00 -37.54
N VAL A 40 5.61 -4.23 -38.00
CA VAL A 40 5.15 -5.48 -37.38
C VAL A 40 6.31 -6.24 -36.75
N PHE A 41 7.48 -6.25 -37.40
CA PHE A 41 8.68 -6.95 -36.92
C PHE A 41 9.86 -5.99 -36.81
N LEU A 42 10.49 -5.93 -35.63
CA LEU A 42 11.72 -5.18 -35.39
C LEU A 42 12.74 -6.05 -34.67
N ASN A 43 13.87 -6.32 -35.33
CA ASN A 43 14.99 -7.04 -34.75
C ASN A 43 16.26 -6.17 -34.81
N LEU A 44 16.75 -5.76 -33.64
CA LEU A 44 18.00 -5.02 -33.44
C LEU A 44 19.00 -5.81 -32.59
N SER A 45 18.77 -7.11 -32.41
CA SER A 45 19.60 -7.93 -31.54
C SER A 45 21.05 -8.01 -31.98
N ARG A 46 21.97 -8.30 -31.05
CA ARG A 46 23.41 -8.48 -31.33
C ARG A 46 24.03 -7.23 -31.99
N ASN A 47 23.88 -6.09 -31.34
CA ASN A 47 24.46 -4.81 -31.73
C ASN A 47 25.15 -4.14 -30.51
N HIS A 48 25.47 -2.85 -30.60
CA HIS A 48 26.06 -2.03 -29.53
C HIS A 48 25.14 -0.87 -29.12
N MET A 49 23.83 -1.03 -29.24
CA MET A 49 22.83 0.00 -28.90
C MET A 49 22.91 0.37 -27.41
N THR A 50 22.78 1.64 -27.09
CA THR A 50 22.85 2.22 -25.72
C THR A 50 21.58 2.98 -25.36
N GLY A 51 21.51 3.57 -24.17
CA GLY A 51 20.38 4.39 -23.75
C GLY A 51 19.13 3.58 -23.43
N HIS A 52 17.97 4.22 -23.46
CA HIS A 52 16.71 3.65 -22.96
C HIS A 52 15.77 3.26 -24.10
N ILE A 53 14.85 2.33 -23.84
CA ILE A 53 13.68 2.14 -24.72
C ILE A 53 12.78 3.37 -24.56
N PRO A 54 12.52 4.16 -25.61
CA PRO A 54 11.71 5.35 -25.49
C PRO A 54 10.25 4.96 -25.28
N LYS A 55 9.55 5.64 -24.36
CA LYS A 55 8.12 5.37 -24.06
C LYS A 55 7.23 5.42 -25.30
N SER A 56 7.63 6.19 -26.33
CA SER A 56 6.94 6.33 -27.60
C SER A 56 6.90 5.06 -28.46
N VAL A 57 7.66 4.00 -28.13
CA VAL A 57 7.55 2.68 -28.80
C VAL A 57 6.12 2.15 -28.76
N SER A 58 5.33 2.54 -27.75
CA SER A 58 3.90 2.22 -27.64
C SER A 58 3.03 2.74 -28.80
N LYS A 59 3.55 3.63 -29.64
CA LYS A 59 2.87 4.14 -30.85
C LYS A 59 2.89 3.13 -32.01
N LEU A 60 3.77 2.14 -31.97
CA LEU A 60 3.87 1.09 -32.99
C LEU A 60 2.78 0.04 -32.78
N LYS A 61 1.52 0.41 -32.99
CA LYS A 61 0.35 -0.41 -32.63
C LYS A 61 0.24 -1.73 -33.39
N GLN A 62 0.97 -1.92 -34.49
CA GLN A 62 1.00 -3.16 -35.27
C GLN A 62 2.16 -4.08 -34.90
N LEU A 63 3.04 -3.67 -33.98
CA LEU A 63 4.24 -4.42 -33.64
C LEU A 63 3.87 -5.75 -32.98
N SER A 64 4.27 -6.85 -33.61
CA SER A 64 4.06 -8.21 -33.14
C SER A 64 5.32 -8.90 -32.64
N SER A 65 6.49 -8.44 -33.09
CA SER A 65 7.78 -8.98 -32.66
C SER A 65 8.80 -7.86 -32.45
N LEU A 66 9.41 -7.87 -31.26
CA LEU A 66 10.47 -6.95 -30.87
C LEU A 66 11.64 -7.72 -30.25
N ASP A 67 12.77 -7.79 -30.94
CA ASP A 67 14.02 -8.33 -30.41
C ASP A 67 15.08 -7.23 -30.25
N LEU A 68 15.42 -6.93 -28.99
CA LEU A 68 16.47 -5.98 -28.60
C LEU A 68 17.61 -6.68 -27.86
N SER A 69 17.65 -8.01 -27.87
CA SER A 69 18.58 -8.78 -27.04
C SER A 69 20.05 -8.60 -27.42
N SER A 70 20.97 -8.85 -26.50
CA SER A 70 22.41 -8.77 -26.73
C SER A 70 22.86 -7.38 -27.22
N ASN A 71 22.55 -6.36 -26.42
CA ASN A 71 22.91 -4.96 -26.64
C ASN A 71 23.43 -4.34 -25.32
N LYS A 72 23.59 -3.01 -25.26
CA LYS A 72 24.01 -2.26 -24.06
C LYS A 72 22.90 -1.30 -23.59
N LEU A 73 21.63 -1.61 -23.86
CA LEU A 73 20.48 -0.80 -23.47
C LEU A 73 20.33 -0.79 -21.95
N SER A 74 19.89 0.33 -21.37
CA SER A 74 19.86 0.56 -19.93
C SER A 74 18.58 1.21 -19.42
N GLY A 75 18.44 1.24 -18.08
CA GLY A 75 17.32 1.82 -17.34
C GLY A 75 16.07 0.94 -17.33
N ALA A 76 14.91 1.51 -17.00
CA ALA A 76 13.69 0.73 -16.78
C ALA A 76 13.03 0.25 -18.08
N VAL A 77 12.49 -0.97 -18.06
CA VAL A 77 11.59 -1.46 -19.10
C VAL A 77 10.31 -0.61 -19.08
N PRO A 78 9.95 0.10 -20.17
CA PRO A 78 8.80 1.00 -20.15
C PRO A 78 7.48 0.25 -19.99
N ARG A 79 6.65 0.65 -19.00
CA ARG A 79 5.27 0.14 -18.86
C ARG A 79 4.42 0.32 -20.11
N SER A 80 4.77 1.28 -20.97
CA SER A 80 4.04 1.54 -22.21
C SER A 80 4.11 0.39 -23.22
N LEU A 81 5.07 -0.56 -23.07
CA LEU A 81 5.10 -1.79 -23.85
C LEU A 81 3.86 -2.67 -23.62
N ALA A 82 3.26 -2.62 -22.43
CA ALA A 82 2.02 -3.35 -22.13
C ALA A 82 0.82 -2.91 -22.99
N SER A 83 0.89 -1.71 -23.60
CA SER A 83 -0.16 -1.19 -24.49
C SER A 83 -0.06 -1.67 -25.95
N LEU A 84 0.91 -2.54 -26.27
CA LEU A 84 1.09 -3.16 -27.57
C LEU A 84 0.37 -4.50 -27.63
N SER A 85 -0.94 -4.46 -27.90
CA SER A 85 -1.83 -5.63 -27.84
C SER A 85 -1.52 -6.75 -28.83
N PHE A 86 -0.71 -6.49 -29.87
CA PHE A 86 -0.32 -7.49 -30.87
C PHE A 86 1.06 -8.09 -30.64
N LEU A 87 1.81 -7.62 -29.63
CA LEU A 87 3.18 -8.01 -29.36
C LEU A 87 3.21 -9.45 -28.83
N GLY A 88 3.40 -10.43 -29.72
CA GLY A 88 3.48 -11.85 -29.37
C GLY A 88 4.91 -12.32 -29.06
N PHE A 89 5.93 -11.57 -29.46
CA PHE A 89 7.33 -11.88 -29.17
C PHE A 89 8.07 -10.64 -28.67
N LEU A 90 8.71 -10.76 -27.52
CA LEU A 90 9.55 -9.72 -26.93
C LEU A 90 10.82 -10.37 -26.38
N ASN A 91 11.99 -9.90 -26.80
CA ASN A 91 13.26 -10.36 -26.23
C ASN A 91 14.15 -9.16 -25.84
N LEU A 92 14.35 -9.00 -24.54
CA LEU A 92 15.16 -7.94 -23.91
C LEU A 92 16.42 -8.50 -23.24
N SER A 93 16.70 -9.79 -23.39
CA SER A 93 17.79 -10.48 -22.69
C SER A 93 19.17 -9.92 -23.03
N ASN A 94 20.12 -10.10 -22.12
CA ASN A 94 21.52 -9.70 -22.28
C ASN A 94 21.68 -8.21 -22.62
N ASN A 95 21.19 -7.36 -21.72
CA ASN A 95 21.31 -5.90 -21.75
C ASN A 95 21.70 -5.39 -20.34
N ASN A 96 21.64 -4.08 -20.12
CA ASN A 96 21.90 -3.42 -18.83
C ASN A 96 20.62 -2.79 -18.24
N PHE A 97 19.45 -3.39 -18.47
CA PHE A 97 18.19 -2.89 -17.91
C PHE A 97 18.16 -3.03 -16.38
N SER A 98 17.42 -2.13 -15.73
CA SER A 98 17.30 -2.09 -14.27
C SER A 98 15.89 -1.79 -13.78
N GLY A 99 15.60 -2.19 -12.54
CA GLY A 99 14.30 -1.99 -11.90
C GLY A 99 13.29 -3.09 -12.22
N ARG A 100 12.06 -2.91 -11.73
CA ARG A 100 11.01 -3.92 -11.80
C ARG A 100 10.50 -4.13 -13.22
N ILE A 101 10.40 -5.38 -13.66
CA ILE A 101 9.79 -5.74 -14.94
C ILE A 101 8.29 -5.38 -14.88
N PRO A 102 7.76 -4.59 -15.84
CA PRO A 102 6.34 -4.39 -15.99
C PRO A 102 5.65 -5.72 -16.28
N TYR A 103 4.95 -6.27 -15.30
CA TYR A 103 4.25 -7.55 -15.40
C TYR A 103 2.73 -7.34 -15.30
N THR A 104 2.17 -6.62 -16.28
CA THR A 104 0.73 -6.31 -16.38
C THR A 104 0.22 -6.55 -17.79
N ASP A 105 -1.09 -6.77 -17.94
CA ASP A 105 -1.74 -6.95 -19.24
C ASP A 105 -1.04 -8.03 -20.09
N HIS A 106 -0.73 -7.73 -21.36
CA HIS A 106 -0.06 -8.65 -22.27
C HIS A 106 1.41 -8.93 -21.89
N MET A 107 2.05 -8.09 -21.05
CA MET A 107 3.44 -8.38 -20.61
C MET A 107 3.55 -9.66 -19.78
N THR A 108 2.44 -10.16 -19.23
CA THR A 108 2.37 -11.40 -18.46
C THR A 108 2.60 -12.66 -19.30
N THR A 109 2.53 -12.57 -20.62
CA THR A 109 2.71 -13.72 -21.52
C THR A 109 4.18 -14.00 -21.87
N PHE A 110 5.12 -13.20 -21.37
CA PHE A 110 6.54 -13.35 -21.65
C PHE A 110 7.26 -13.98 -20.46
N ASP A 111 7.96 -15.08 -20.71
CA ASP A 111 8.69 -15.85 -19.70
C ASP A 111 10.09 -15.28 -19.36
N ALA A 112 10.68 -15.82 -18.29
CA ALA A 112 11.99 -15.43 -17.75
C ALA A 112 13.13 -15.30 -18.79
N PRO A 113 13.28 -16.21 -19.78
CA PRO A 113 14.38 -16.15 -20.74
C PRO A 113 14.43 -14.85 -21.54
N PHE A 114 13.28 -14.21 -21.77
CA PHE A 114 13.20 -12.95 -22.52
C PHE A 114 13.79 -11.75 -21.76
N PHE A 115 14.04 -11.88 -20.46
CA PHE A 115 14.60 -10.82 -19.61
C PHE A 115 15.96 -11.20 -19.00
N ALA A 116 16.40 -12.45 -19.17
CA ALA A 116 17.63 -12.98 -18.59
C ALA A 116 18.89 -12.18 -19.00
N GLY A 117 19.94 -12.24 -18.18
CA GLY A 117 21.20 -11.54 -18.49
C GLY A 117 21.17 -10.02 -18.29
N ASN A 118 20.13 -9.48 -17.65
CA ASN A 118 20.06 -8.09 -17.17
C ASN A 118 20.24 -8.08 -15.64
N ILE A 119 21.43 -7.73 -15.15
CA ILE A 119 21.77 -7.84 -13.71
C ILE A 119 20.90 -6.91 -12.84
N GLY A 120 20.45 -5.77 -13.37
CA GLY A 120 19.65 -4.81 -12.62
C GLY A 120 18.13 -5.08 -12.62
N LEU A 121 17.65 -6.04 -13.41
CA LEU A 121 16.22 -6.35 -13.50
C LEU A 121 15.77 -7.25 -12.36
N CYS A 122 14.51 -7.09 -11.98
CA CYS A 122 13.89 -7.82 -10.90
C CYS A 122 12.36 -7.91 -11.07
N GLY A 123 11.72 -8.79 -10.32
CA GLY A 123 10.29 -9.11 -10.41
C GLY A 123 9.98 -10.16 -11.49
N ILE A 124 8.76 -10.69 -11.42
CA ILE A 124 8.23 -11.69 -12.36
C ILE A 124 8.37 -11.16 -13.81
N PRO A 125 8.81 -11.98 -14.78
CA PRO A 125 9.02 -13.43 -14.70
C PRO A 125 10.39 -13.88 -14.18
N LEU A 126 11.30 -12.97 -13.82
CA LEU A 126 12.57 -13.37 -13.22
C LEU A 126 12.37 -13.74 -11.75
N ASP A 127 13.02 -14.82 -11.31
CA ASP A 127 13.12 -15.18 -9.88
C ASP A 127 14.18 -14.33 -9.16
N VAL A 128 14.14 -13.01 -9.39
CA VAL A 128 15.05 -12.01 -8.84
C VAL A 128 14.21 -10.96 -8.12
N LYS A 129 14.42 -10.78 -6.80
CA LYS A 129 13.67 -9.81 -5.99
C LYS A 129 14.15 -8.38 -6.24
N CYS A 130 13.25 -7.38 -6.29
CA CYS A 130 13.69 -5.99 -6.41
C CYS A 130 14.21 -5.44 -5.09
N SER A 131 15.25 -4.61 -5.14
CA SER A 131 15.63 -3.75 -4.02
C SER A 131 14.51 -2.74 -3.76
N GLY A 132 13.85 -2.82 -2.61
CA GLY A 132 12.58 -2.11 -2.35
C GLY A 132 11.32 -2.99 -2.54
N ASP A 133 11.48 -4.24 -3.01
CA ASP A 133 10.56 -5.34 -2.69
C ASP A 133 10.80 -5.88 -1.26
N ASP A 134 11.37 -5.05 -0.37
CA ASP A 134 10.80 -4.87 0.98
C ASP A 134 9.38 -4.27 0.89
N VAL A 135 8.57 -4.74 -0.07
CA VAL A 135 7.18 -5.03 0.21
C VAL A 135 7.26 -6.25 1.10
N ASP A 136 7.51 -5.95 2.36
CA ASP A 136 7.61 -6.94 3.39
C ASP A 136 6.38 -7.88 3.28
N PRO A 137 6.59 -9.20 3.23
CA PRO A 137 5.54 -10.17 3.50
C PRO A 137 4.89 -9.98 4.90
N GLU A 138 5.18 -8.91 5.65
CA GLU A 138 4.53 -8.30 6.85
C GLU A 138 3.04 -8.02 6.76
N LYS A 139 2.32 -8.90 6.07
CA LYS A 139 0.89 -9.05 6.19
C LYS A 139 0.56 -9.69 7.53
N GLY A 140 0.53 -8.84 8.56
CA GLY A 140 -0.03 -9.11 9.88
C GLY A 140 0.38 -8.02 10.86
N LEU A 141 -0.46 -6.99 11.02
CA LEU A 141 -0.24 -5.85 11.91
C LEU A 141 -0.26 -6.29 13.39
N ARG A 142 0.84 -6.88 13.82
CA ARG A 142 1.11 -7.35 15.17
C ARG A 142 1.39 -6.17 16.10
N ALA A 143 1.72 -6.41 17.37
CA ALA A 143 1.97 -5.34 18.34
C ALA A 143 3.01 -4.29 17.88
N SER A 144 3.90 -4.66 16.94
CA SER A 144 4.91 -3.80 16.31
C SER A 144 4.37 -2.83 15.24
N GLY A 145 3.08 -2.92 14.90
CA GLY A 145 2.46 -2.09 13.88
C GLY A 145 2.17 -0.67 14.35
N TYR A 146 1.89 0.22 13.39
CA TYR A 146 1.75 1.65 13.68
C TYR A 146 0.68 1.96 14.75
N ILE A 147 -0.57 1.56 14.52
CA ILE A 147 -1.66 1.74 15.51
C ILE A 147 -1.40 0.90 16.77
N ALA A 148 -0.96 -0.35 16.59
CA ALA A 148 -0.79 -1.31 17.67
C ALA A 148 0.25 -0.86 18.71
N SER A 149 1.38 -0.30 18.26
CA SER A 149 2.43 0.24 19.15
C SER A 149 1.91 1.38 20.04
N TRP A 150 1.06 2.25 19.50
CA TRP A 150 0.40 3.30 20.28
C TRP A 150 -0.64 2.74 21.27
N VAL A 151 -1.39 1.70 20.87
CA VAL A 151 -2.30 0.99 21.80
C VAL A 151 -1.51 0.36 22.95
N VAL A 152 -0.40 -0.33 22.66
CA VAL A 152 0.49 -0.92 23.67
C VAL A 152 1.02 0.16 24.61
N LYS A 153 1.52 1.28 24.08
CA LYS A 153 2.01 2.41 24.88
C LYS A 153 0.93 2.92 25.85
N LEU A 154 -0.25 3.24 25.33
CA LEU A 154 -1.32 3.81 26.14
C LEU A 154 -1.92 2.83 27.17
N LEU A 155 -1.88 1.52 26.90
CA LEU A 155 -2.25 0.48 27.87
C LEU A 155 -1.21 0.38 29.00
N LEU A 156 0.08 0.40 28.68
CA LEU A 156 1.16 0.35 29.68
C LEU A 156 1.14 1.59 30.60
N GLU A 157 0.87 2.76 30.03
CA GLU A 157 0.71 4.03 30.77
C GLU A 157 -0.49 4.00 31.73
N ARG A 158 -1.55 3.24 31.39
CA ARG A 158 -2.73 3.01 32.25
C ARG A 158 -2.53 1.87 33.26
N GLY A 159 -1.36 1.24 33.28
CA GLY A 159 -1.01 0.19 34.25
C GLY A 159 -1.45 -1.22 33.85
N TYR A 160 -1.94 -1.44 32.62
CA TYR A 160 -2.27 -2.78 32.15
C TYR A 160 -1.01 -3.64 31.98
N THR A 161 -1.19 -4.94 32.21
CA THR A 161 -0.27 -5.96 31.71
C THR A 161 -0.64 -6.30 30.27
N VAL A 162 0.31 -6.19 29.35
CA VAL A 162 0.07 -6.31 27.91
C VAL A 162 0.77 -7.56 27.39
N LYS A 163 -0.02 -8.52 26.90
CA LYS A 163 0.48 -9.64 26.10
C LYS A 163 0.43 -9.26 24.62
N ALA A 164 1.59 -9.14 24.00
CA ALA A 164 1.75 -8.60 22.66
C ALA A 164 2.28 -9.68 21.70
N SER A 165 1.50 -10.03 20.67
CA SER A 165 1.98 -10.94 19.63
C SER A 165 2.90 -10.19 18.64
N VAL A 166 4.02 -10.80 18.29
CA VAL A 166 4.95 -10.40 17.21
C VAL A 166 5.36 -11.65 16.41
N ARG A 167 5.98 -11.50 15.23
CA ARG A 167 6.42 -12.67 14.42
C ARG A 167 7.69 -13.29 14.98
N ASP A 168 8.62 -12.43 15.38
CA ASP A 168 9.84 -12.82 16.06
C ASP A 168 10.10 -11.86 17.24
N PRO A 169 9.91 -12.31 18.49
CA PRO A 169 10.22 -11.54 19.68
C PRO A 169 11.69 -11.09 19.76
N ASN A 170 12.58 -11.79 19.06
CA ASN A 170 14.02 -11.53 19.09
C ASN A 170 14.50 -10.60 17.97
N ASP A 171 13.63 -10.14 17.06
CA ASP A 171 14.01 -9.17 16.03
C ASP A 171 13.95 -7.74 16.59
N PRO A 172 15.10 -7.10 16.92
CA PRO A 172 15.11 -5.78 17.52
C PRO A 172 14.49 -4.73 16.59
N LYS A 173 14.56 -4.89 15.25
CA LYS A 173 13.94 -3.94 14.32
C LYS A 173 12.43 -3.87 14.50
N LYS A 174 11.81 -4.94 14.99
CA LYS A 174 10.36 -5.06 15.17
C LYS A 174 9.93 -4.94 16.63
N THR A 175 10.81 -5.11 17.60
CA THR A 175 10.43 -5.15 19.02
C THR A 175 11.05 -4.04 19.88
N GLU A 176 12.18 -3.46 19.49
CA GLU A 176 12.93 -2.51 20.34
C GLU A 176 12.07 -1.30 20.72
N HIS A 177 11.34 -0.72 19.76
CA HIS A 177 10.44 0.41 20.01
C HIS A 177 9.28 0.12 20.97
N LEU A 178 8.92 -1.16 21.17
CA LEU A 178 7.93 -1.58 22.16
C LEU A 178 8.59 -1.80 23.53
N LEU A 179 9.76 -2.46 23.53
CA LEU A 179 10.53 -2.75 24.73
C LEU A 179 11.06 -1.46 25.39
N SER A 180 11.24 -0.39 24.62
CA SER A 180 11.65 0.93 25.12
C SER A 180 10.51 1.77 25.72
N LEU A 181 9.26 1.29 25.68
CA LEU A 181 8.11 2.03 26.23
C LEU A 181 8.16 2.05 27.76
N ASN A 182 7.65 3.13 28.36
CA ASN A 182 7.56 3.22 29.82
C ASN A 182 6.63 2.11 30.37
N GLY A 183 7.11 1.37 31.38
CA GLY A 183 6.42 0.22 31.96
C GLY A 183 6.53 -1.08 31.16
N ALA A 184 7.19 -1.09 30.00
CA ALA A 184 7.32 -2.30 29.19
C ALA A 184 8.14 -3.39 29.89
N LYS A 185 9.22 -3.02 30.59
CA LYS A 185 10.09 -3.97 31.28
C LYS A 185 9.34 -4.82 32.31
N GLU A 186 8.34 -4.25 32.96
CA GLU A 186 7.56 -4.89 34.02
C GLU A 186 6.28 -5.56 33.49
N ARG A 187 5.65 -4.99 32.45
CA ARG A 187 4.26 -5.32 32.08
C ARG A 187 4.06 -5.68 30.60
N LEU A 188 5.08 -5.58 29.75
CA LEU A 188 4.99 -6.00 28.35
C LEU A 188 5.58 -7.41 28.19
N HIS A 189 4.76 -8.32 27.69
CA HIS A 189 5.16 -9.69 27.40
C HIS A 189 5.01 -9.97 25.91
N LEU A 190 6.13 -10.15 25.21
CA LEU A 190 6.14 -10.45 23.77
C LEU A 190 5.99 -11.95 23.54
N PHE A 191 5.10 -12.32 22.64
CA PHE A 191 4.86 -13.71 22.24
C PHE A 191 5.01 -13.87 20.73
N LYS A 192 5.62 -14.98 20.33
CA LYS A 192 5.62 -15.39 18.93
C LYS A 192 4.26 -15.96 18.56
N ALA A 193 3.68 -15.48 17.47
CA ALA A 193 2.56 -16.11 16.79
C ALA A 193 2.63 -15.78 15.29
N ASP A 194 1.85 -16.46 14.44
CA ASP A 194 1.50 -15.97 13.11
C ASP A 194 -0.04 -15.92 12.95
N LEU A 195 -0.56 -15.01 12.11
CA LEU A 195 -2.00 -14.87 11.94
C LEU A 195 -2.60 -16.08 11.24
N LEU A 196 -1.82 -16.70 10.36
CA LEU A 196 -2.24 -17.85 9.56
C LEU A 196 -1.92 -19.18 10.24
N ASP A 197 -1.13 -19.15 11.32
CA ASP A 197 -0.86 -20.31 12.15
C ASP A 197 -2.05 -20.59 13.06
N GLU A 198 -2.82 -21.61 12.71
CA GLU A 198 -4.00 -22.06 13.45
C GLU A 198 -3.70 -22.32 14.93
N GLY A 199 -4.45 -21.68 15.83
CA GLY A 199 -4.29 -21.83 17.28
C GLY A 199 -3.08 -21.10 17.88
N ALA A 200 -2.29 -20.37 17.09
CA ALA A 200 -1.11 -19.64 17.57
C ALA A 200 -1.42 -18.56 18.63
N PHE A 201 -2.69 -18.18 18.79
CA PHE A 201 -3.13 -17.20 19.78
C PHE A 201 -3.78 -17.84 21.01
N ASP A 202 -4.02 -19.15 21.05
CA ASP A 202 -4.73 -19.82 22.15
C ASP A 202 -4.06 -19.51 23.51
N ALA A 203 -2.74 -19.71 23.62
CA ALA A 203 -1.98 -19.40 24.84
C ALA A 203 -1.82 -17.89 25.11
N LEU A 204 -1.90 -17.06 24.06
CA LEU A 204 -1.76 -15.61 24.18
C LEU A 204 -2.99 -14.99 24.84
N VAL A 205 -4.18 -15.39 24.40
CA VAL A 205 -5.45 -14.82 24.87
C VAL A 205 -5.88 -15.42 26.21
N ASP A 206 -5.32 -16.56 26.60
CA ASP A 206 -5.59 -17.16 27.90
C ASP A 206 -5.26 -16.21 29.06
N GLY A 207 -6.20 -16.07 30.00
CA GLY A 207 -6.11 -15.13 31.13
C GLY A 207 -6.24 -13.64 30.76
N CYS A 208 -6.46 -13.29 29.49
CA CYS A 208 -6.73 -11.90 29.09
C CYS A 208 -8.20 -11.54 29.29
N GLU A 209 -8.47 -10.33 29.79
CA GLU A 209 -9.84 -9.79 29.91
C GLU A 209 -10.32 -9.10 28.63
N GLY A 210 -9.40 -8.53 27.86
CA GLY A 210 -9.66 -7.84 26.60
C GLY A 210 -8.67 -8.23 25.53
N VAL A 211 -9.13 -8.34 24.30
CA VAL A 211 -8.26 -8.64 23.14
C VAL A 211 -8.40 -7.53 22.11
N PHE A 212 -7.27 -6.93 21.73
CA PHE A 212 -7.18 -5.91 20.68
C PHE A 212 -6.63 -6.53 19.40
N HIS A 213 -7.53 -6.90 18.48
CA HIS A 213 -7.15 -7.41 17.17
C HIS A 213 -6.91 -6.27 16.20
N THR A 214 -5.66 -5.80 16.18
CA THR A 214 -5.20 -4.74 15.26
C THR A 214 -4.64 -5.30 13.96
N ALA A 215 -4.52 -6.63 13.86
CA ALA A 215 -3.69 -7.30 12.88
C ALA A 215 -4.38 -7.54 11.55
N SER A 216 -4.01 -6.76 10.54
CA SER A 216 -4.56 -6.93 9.20
C SER A 216 -3.61 -6.43 8.11
N PRO A 217 -3.52 -7.14 6.97
CA PRO A 217 -2.72 -6.70 5.83
C PRO A 217 -3.17 -5.34 5.30
N VAL A 218 -2.22 -4.50 4.87
CA VAL A 218 -2.51 -3.24 4.16
C VAL A 218 -1.73 -3.23 2.85
N THR A 219 -2.39 -3.62 1.77
CA THR A 219 -1.86 -3.47 0.42
C THR A 219 -2.97 -3.09 -0.56
N PHE A 220 -2.62 -2.23 -1.50
CA PHE A 220 -3.51 -1.75 -2.58
C PHE A 220 -3.07 -2.30 -3.95
N SER A 221 -1.97 -3.06 -4.00
CA SER A 221 -1.46 -3.70 -5.20
C SER A 221 -1.13 -5.16 -4.87
N VAL A 222 -1.87 -6.06 -5.50
CA VAL A 222 -1.80 -7.51 -5.29
C VAL A 222 -1.98 -8.20 -6.63
N ASN A 223 -1.25 -9.30 -6.85
CA ASN A 223 -1.36 -10.08 -8.09
C ASN A 223 -2.53 -11.05 -7.98
N ASP A 224 -2.60 -11.79 -6.86
CA ASP A 224 -3.75 -12.60 -6.47
C ASP A 224 -4.45 -11.95 -5.25
N PRO A 225 -5.52 -11.16 -5.47
CA PRO A 225 -6.27 -10.54 -4.38
C PRO A 225 -6.82 -11.53 -3.37
N GLN A 226 -7.18 -12.74 -3.80
CA GLN A 226 -7.77 -13.75 -2.94
C GLN A 226 -6.71 -14.29 -1.98
N ALA A 227 -5.63 -14.88 -2.50
CA ALA A 227 -4.61 -15.53 -1.68
C ALA A 227 -3.76 -14.52 -0.89
N GLU A 228 -3.51 -13.33 -1.45
CA GLU A 228 -2.57 -12.39 -0.86
C GLU A 228 -3.22 -11.37 0.09
N LEU A 229 -4.54 -11.18 0.05
CA LEU A 229 -5.19 -10.09 0.79
C LEU A 229 -6.49 -10.51 1.48
N ILE A 230 -7.45 -11.08 0.73
CA ILE A 230 -8.75 -11.45 1.27
C ILE A 230 -8.61 -12.62 2.25
N ASP A 231 -8.01 -13.74 1.82
CA ASP A 231 -7.83 -14.94 2.64
C ASP A 231 -7.06 -14.63 3.93
N PRO A 232 -5.90 -13.95 3.90
CA PRO A 232 -5.17 -13.65 5.13
C PRO A 232 -5.94 -12.73 6.08
N ALA A 233 -6.71 -11.77 5.57
CA ALA A 233 -7.50 -10.87 6.40
C ALA A 233 -8.66 -11.61 7.10
N VAL A 234 -9.40 -12.44 6.37
CA VAL A 234 -10.54 -13.20 6.91
C VAL A 234 -10.05 -14.32 7.84
N LYS A 235 -9.13 -15.17 7.38
CA LYS A 235 -8.61 -16.31 8.16
C LYS A 235 -7.89 -15.84 9.41
N GLY A 236 -7.04 -14.82 9.31
CA GLY A 236 -6.35 -14.24 10.46
C GLY A 236 -7.30 -13.69 11.51
N THR A 237 -8.37 -13.00 11.08
CA THR A 237 -9.40 -12.48 12.00
C THR A 237 -10.15 -13.61 12.70
N LEU A 238 -10.57 -14.62 11.95
CA LEU A 238 -11.26 -15.79 12.52
C LEU A 238 -10.36 -16.62 13.43
N ASN A 239 -9.06 -16.71 13.17
CA ASN A 239 -8.11 -17.42 14.02
C ASN A 239 -8.00 -16.78 15.42
N VAL A 240 -7.87 -15.45 15.48
CA VAL A 240 -7.86 -14.71 16.75
C VAL A 240 -9.20 -14.88 17.48
N LEU A 241 -10.33 -14.74 16.79
CA LEU A 241 -11.65 -14.88 17.43
C LEU A 241 -11.93 -16.30 17.90
N ARG A 242 -11.48 -17.33 17.19
CA ARG A 242 -11.57 -18.73 17.64
C ARG A 242 -10.74 -18.98 18.89
N SER A 243 -9.57 -18.33 19.00
CA SER A 243 -8.78 -18.37 20.23
C SER A 243 -9.53 -17.68 21.38
N CYS A 244 -10.13 -16.52 21.13
CA CYS A 244 -10.93 -15.79 22.13
C CYS A 244 -12.15 -16.59 22.60
N ALA A 245 -12.85 -17.28 21.70
CA ALA A 245 -14.01 -18.11 22.03
C ALA A 245 -13.67 -19.26 23.00
N LYS A 246 -12.42 -19.75 22.98
CA LYS A 246 -11.94 -20.80 23.88
C LYS A 246 -11.52 -20.26 25.25
N ALA A 247 -11.27 -18.96 25.37
CA ALA A 247 -10.69 -18.34 26.56
C ALA A 247 -11.80 -17.68 27.42
N PRO A 248 -12.25 -18.32 28.51
CA PRO A 248 -13.38 -17.83 29.31
C PRO A 248 -13.11 -16.51 30.04
N SER A 249 -11.85 -16.10 30.14
CA SER A 249 -11.46 -14.81 30.72
C SER A 249 -11.78 -13.62 29.81
N VAL A 250 -11.87 -13.83 28.48
CA VAL A 250 -12.04 -12.75 27.51
C VAL A 250 -13.46 -12.22 27.59
N LYS A 251 -13.60 -10.96 28.02
CA LYS A 251 -14.89 -10.28 28.18
C LYS A 251 -15.29 -9.54 26.92
N ARG A 252 -14.33 -8.95 26.21
CA ARG A 252 -14.57 -8.11 25.04
C ARG A 252 -13.42 -8.16 24.05
N VAL A 253 -13.75 -8.18 22.76
CA VAL A 253 -12.78 -8.09 21.66
C VAL A 253 -12.97 -6.79 20.91
N VAL A 254 -11.91 -6.01 20.77
CA VAL A 254 -11.88 -4.76 19.98
C VAL A 254 -11.08 -5.02 18.70
N VAL A 255 -11.74 -4.90 17.55
CA VAL A 255 -11.13 -5.15 16.24
C VAL A 255 -10.88 -3.84 15.50
N THR A 256 -9.68 -3.66 14.97
CA THR A 256 -9.38 -2.57 14.04
C THR A 256 -9.87 -2.93 12.63
N SER A 257 -11.04 -2.43 12.26
CA SER A 257 -11.54 -2.46 10.88
C SER A 257 -11.00 -1.24 10.11
N SER A 258 -11.78 -0.64 9.22
CA SER A 258 -11.38 0.55 8.45
C SER A 258 -12.60 1.30 7.91
N MET A 259 -12.46 2.58 7.59
CA MET A 259 -13.44 3.29 6.76
C MET A 259 -13.65 2.64 5.38
N ALA A 260 -12.73 1.76 4.96
CA ALA A 260 -12.85 0.94 3.76
C ALA A 260 -14.04 -0.05 3.79
N SER A 261 -14.61 -0.35 4.96
CA SER A 261 -15.80 -1.21 5.11
C SER A 261 -17.10 -0.44 5.34
N VAL A 262 -17.07 0.90 5.32
CA VAL A 262 -18.24 1.75 5.66
C VAL A 262 -18.84 2.43 4.41
N GLY A 263 -18.00 3.03 3.56
CA GLY A 263 -18.46 4.03 2.57
C GLY A 263 -18.37 3.66 1.10
N PHE A 264 -18.08 2.41 0.72
CA PHE A 264 -17.83 2.01 -0.67
C PHE A 264 -18.96 1.09 -1.20
N ASN A 265 -20.11 1.67 -1.53
CA ASN A 265 -21.31 0.93 -1.96
C ASN A 265 -21.94 1.44 -3.26
N GLY A 266 -21.16 2.13 -4.09
CA GLY A 266 -21.60 2.67 -5.38
C GLY A 266 -22.50 3.91 -5.30
N LYS A 267 -22.93 4.32 -4.11
CA LYS A 267 -23.66 5.58 -3.94
C LYS A 267 -22.69 6.77 -4.11
N PRO A 268 -23.08 7.81 -4.85
CA PRO A 268 -22.24 8.99 -5.01
C PRO A 268 -22.04 9.67 -3.65
N LEU A 269 -20.79 10.00 -3.36
CA LEU A 269 -20.43 10.84 -2.23
C LEU A 269 -20.46 12.30 -2.67
N GLY A 270 -20.96 13.16 -1.79
CA GLY A 270 -20.98 14.60 -2.00
C GLY A 270 -20.93 15.37 -0.68
N PRO A 271 -20.80 16.71 -0.73
CA PRO A 271 -20.56 17.54 0.46
C PRO A 271 -21.66 17.44 1.53
N ASP A 272 -22.89 17.13 1.12
CA ASP A 272 -24.05 16.98 2.00
C ASP A 272 -24.23 15.56 2.55
N VAL A 273 -23.46 14.58 2.02
CA VAL A 273 -23.52 13.20 2.48
C VAL A 273 -22.75 13.06 3.80
N VAL A 274 -23.43 12.56 4.82
CA VAL A 274 -22.84 12.18 6.10
C VAL A 274 -22.67 10.67 6.13
N ILE A 275 -21.42 10.21 6.22
CA ILE A 275 -21.09 8.81 6.44
C ILE A 275 -21.12 8.51 7.94
N ASP A 276 -21.85 7.49 8.34
CA ASP A 276 -21.91 7.01 9.72
C ASP A 276 -21.81 5.48 9.79
N GLU A 277 -21.94 4.94 10.99
CA GLU A 277 -21.81 3.51 11.28
C GLU A 277 -22.95 2.63 10.76
N THR A 278 -24.02 3.23 10.21
CA THR A 278 -25.12 2.48 9.57
C THR A 278 -24.79 2.08 8.14
N LEU A 279 -23.80 2.74 7.53
CA LEU A 279 -23.38 2.45 6.16
C LEU A 279 -22.39 1.29 6.11
N PHE A 280 -22.57 0.43 5.13
CA PHE A 280 -21.65 -0.66 4.82
C PHE A 280 -21.15 -0.51 3.38
N SER A 281 -19.90 -0.91 3.17
CA SER A 281 -19.37 -1.09 1.82
C SER A 281 -19.97 -2.35 1.21
N ASP A 282 -20.16 -2.33 -0.10
CA ASP A 282 -20.67 -3.48 -0.84
C ASP A 282 -19.47 -4.22 -1.44
N PRO A 283 -19.17 -5.45 -0.98
CA PRO A 283 -18.03 -6.21 -1.48
C PRO A 283 -18.15 -6.55 -2.96
N VAL A 284 -19.37 -6.76 -3.48
CA VAL A 284 -19.60 -7.05 -4.91
C VAL A 284 -19.28 -5.82 -5.76
N TYR A 285 -19.75 -4.65 -5.33
CA TYR A 285 -19.39 -3.39 -5.99
C TYR A 285 -17.87 -3.14 -5.94
N CYS A 286 -17.25 -3.33 -4.77
CA CYS A 286 -15.81 -3.13 -4.60
C CYS A 286 -15.00 -4.08 -5.48
N GLU A 287 -15.41 -5.34 -5.61
CA GLU A 287 -14.78 -6.33 -6.48
C GLU A 287 -14.89 -5.95 -7.97
N GLN A 288 -16.07 -5.51 -8.42
CA GLN A 288 -16.27 -5.01 -9.79
C GLN A 288 -15.35 -3.83 -10.12
N MET A 289 -15.12 -2.95 -9.14
CA MET A 289 -14.21 -1.81 -9.23
C MET A 289 -12.74 -2.15 -8.94
N LYS A 290 -12.42 -3.43 -8.70
CA LYS A 290 -11.08 -3.93 -8.33
C LYS A 290 -10.49 -3.26 -7.08
N LEU A 291 -11.35 -2.84 -6.14
CA LEU A 291 -11.00 -2.23 -4.86
C LEU A 291 -10.71 -3.30 -3.80
N TRP A 292 -9.69 -4.14 -4.05
CA TRP A 292 -9.44 -5.36 -3.28
C TRP A 292 -9.18 -5.15 -1.78
N TYR A 293 -8.56 -4.03 -1.40
CA TYR A 293 -8.39 -3.68 0.01
C TYR A 293 -9.74 -3.49 0.70
N MET A 294 -10.68 -2.80 0.06
CA MET A 294 -12.03 -2.56 0.56
C MET A 294 -12.80 -3.88 0.67
N VAL A 295 -12.69 -4.75 -0.33
CA VAL A 295 -13.26 -6.12 -0.29
C VAL A 295 -12.72 -6.87 0.93
N SER A 296 -11.39 -6.93 1.10
CA SER A 296 -10.77 -7.68 2.20
C SER A 296 -11.18 -7.18 3.58
N LYS A 297 -11.25 -5.86 3.78
CA LYS A 297 -11.64 -5.26 5.06
C LYS A 297 -13.13 -5.47 5.35
N THR A 298 -13.97 -5.37 4.33
CA THR A 298 -15.41 -5.60 4.45
C THR A 298 -15.69 -7.05 4.82
N LEU A 299 -15.13 -8.01 4.07
CA LEU A 299 -15.33 -9.44 4.33
C LEU A 299 -14.75 -9.90 5.67
N ALA A 300 -13.58 -9.37 6.08
CA ALA A 300 -13.00 -9.69 7.38
C ALA A 300 -13.86 -9.18 8.55
N GLU A 301 -14.45 -7.99 8.42
CA GLU A 301 -15.39 -7.45 9.42
C GLU A 301 -16.71 -8.24 9.46
N GLU A 302 -17.29 -8.56 8.30
CA GLU A 302 -18.52 -9.37 8.22
C GLU A 302 -18.31 -10.74 8.87
N ALA A 303 -17.17 -11.39 8.57
CA ALA A 303 -16.79 -12.66 9.19
C ALA A 303 -16.61 -12.52 10.71
N ALA A 304 -16.00 -11.43 11.18
CA ALA A 304 -15.83 -11.17 12.60
C ALA A 304 -17.17 -11.03 13.33
N TRP A 305 -18.08 -10.20 12.82
CA TRP A 305 -19.41 -9.99 13.41
C TRP A 305 -20.26 -11.26 13.40
N LYS A 306 -20.24 -12.00 12.29
CA LYS A 306 -20.95 -13.28 12.19
C LYS A 306 -20.43 -14.26 13.23
N PHE A 307 -19.11 -14.47 13.29
CA PHE A 307 -18.49 -15.39 14.23
C PHE A 307 -18.75 -14.98 15.68
N ALA A 308 -18.62 -13.69 16.01
CA ALA A 308 -18.85 -13.18 17.36
C ALA A 308 -20.28 -13.41 17.82
N LYS A 309 -21.27 -13.16 16.94
CA LYS A 309 -22.68 -13.42 17.23
C LYS A 309 -22.96 -14.90 17.47
N GLU A 310 -22.38 -15.78 16.67
CA GLU A 310 -22.56 -17.24 16.79
C GLU A 310 -21.90 -17.83 18.05
N ASN A 311 -20.86 -17.17 18.56
CA ASN A 311 -20.07 -17.65 19.71
C ASN A 311 -20.24 -16.80 20.98
N GLY A 312 -21.19 -15.86 21.00
CA GLY A 312 -21.47 -15.03 22.17
C GLY A 312 -20.33 -14.10 22.60
N ILE A 313 -19.49 -13.66 21.65
CA ILE A 313 -18.38 -12.73 21.92
C ILE A 313 -18.91 -11.29 21.87
N ASP A 314 -18.63 -10.50 22.92
CA ASP A 314 -18.82 -9.05 22.88
C ASP A 314 -17.75 -8.41 21.98
N LEU A 315 -18.17 -7.99 20.79
CA LEU A 315 -17.30 -7.46 19.74
C LEU A 315 -17.57 -5.98 19.52
N ILE A 316 -16.50 -5.19 19.37
CA ILE A 316 -16.56 -3.81 18.92
C ILE A 316 -15.59 -3.62 17.75
N THR A 317 -16.00 -2.87 16.73
CA THR A 317 -15.13 -2.56 15.58
C THR A 317 -14.87 -1.06 15.48
N LEU A 318 -13.61 -0.70 15.29
CA LEU A 318 -13.17 0.67 15.06
C LEU A 318 -12.75 0.88 13.62
N HIS A 319 -13.18 1.99 13.01
CA HIS A 319 -13.05 2.24 11.58
C HIS A 319 -12.22 3.49 11.33
N PRO A 320 -10.89 3.42 11.48
CA PRO A 320 -10.02 4.53 11.14
C PRO A 320 -10.03 4.83 9.65
N GLY A 321 -9.96 6.12 9.33
CA GLY A 321 -9.62 6.61 8.00
C GLY A 321 -8.10 6.55 7.73
N LEU A 322 -7.54 7.59 7.12
CA LEU A 322 -6.09 7.68 6.89
C LEU A 322 -5.40 8.11 8.19
N VAL A 323 -4.79 7.14 8.89
CA VAL A 323 -4.13 7.38 10.17
C VAL A 323 -2.76 8.03 9.98
N ILE A 324 -2.56 9.23 10.50
CA ILE A 324 -1.27 9.93 10.51
C ILE A 324 -0.84 10.25 11.94
N GLY A 325 0.25 11.00 12.14
CA GLY A 325 0.78 11.35 13.45
C GLY A 325 2.21 10.82 13.69
N PRO A 326 2.70 10.90 14.94
CA PRO A 326 4.05 10.53 15.30
C PRO A 326 4.30 9.02 15.25
N LEU A 327 5.45 8.60 14.70
CA LEU A 327 5.88 7.22 14.58
C LEU A 327 6.61 6.76 15.85
N LEU A 328 6.21 5.62 16.42
CA LEU A 328 7.00 4.94 17.47
C LEU A 328 8.00 3.99 16.83
N GLN A 329 7.52 3.16 15.91
CA GLN A 329 8.33 2.17 15.19
C GLN A 329 9.36 2.85 14.25
N PRO A 330 10.47 2.16 13.91
CA PRO A 330 11.50 2.71 13.03
C PRO A 330 11.12 2.66 11.54
N THR A 331 9.95 2.14 11.19
CA THR A 331 9.48 1.98 9.81
C THR A 331 8.29 2.87 9.47
N VAL A 332 8.19 3.23 8.19
CA VAL A 332 7.09 4.05 7.67
C VAL A 332 5.98 3.14 7.15
N ASN A 333 4.77 3.27 7.69
CA ASN A 333 3.60 2.54 7.20
C ASN A 333 2.96 3.26 6.00
N PHE A 334 2.02 2.60 5.32
CA PHE A 334 1.38 3.11 4.09
C PHE A 334 0.88 4.55 4.18
N SER A 335 0.15 4.91 5.24
CA SER A 335 -0.46 6.23 5.37
C SER A 335 0.59 7.33 5.55
N VAL A 336 1.58 7.11 6.42
CA VAL A 336 2.68 8.07 6.62
C VAL A 336 3.59 8.11 5.38
N LYS A 337 3.73 7.01 4.64
CA LYS A 337 4.48 6.99 3.37
C LYS A 337 3.88 7.93 2.33
N ARG A 338 2.55 8.11 2.32
CA ARG A 338 1.90 9.11 1.45
C ARG A 338 2.35 10.53 1.79
N ILE A 339 2.41 10.88 3.08
CA ILE A 339 2.90 12.19 3.52
C ILE A 339 4.39 12.34 3.19
N LEU A 340 5.20 11.33 3.49
CA LEU A 340 6.64 11.32 3.18
C LEU A 340 6.93 11.55 1.69
N ASN A 341 6.19 10.89 0.80
CA ASN A 341 6.39 11.05 -0.64
C ASN A 341 6.10 12.49 -1.10
N LEU A 342 5.11 13.15 -0.49
CA LEU A 342 4.78 14.55 -0.79
C LEU A 342 5.87 15.52 -0.29
N THR A 343 6.55 15.19 0.80
CA THR A 343 7.60 16.04 1.39
C THR A 343 9.00 15.80 0.81
N THR A 344 9.18 14.77 -0.04
CA THR A 344 10.49 14.37 -0.60
C THR A 344 10.60 14.59 -2.12
N GLY A 345 9.80 15.50 -2.67
CA GLY A 345 9.93 15.94 -4.06
C GLY A 345 9.00 15.26 -5.06
N ALA A 346 7.78 14.89 -4.66
CA ALA A 346 6.74 14.53 -5.61
C ALA A 346 6.47 15.68 -6.59
N GLU A 347 6.34 15.38 -7.89
CA GLU A 347 5.99 16.37 -8.91
C GLU A 347 4.50 16.73 -8.89
N THR A 348 3.65 15.78 -8.50
CA THR A 348 2.19 15.93 -8.46
C THR A 348 1.59 15.38 -7.17
N PHE A 349 0.38 15.83 -6.82
CA PHE A 349 -0.43 15.27 -5.74
C PHE A 349 -1.72 14.60 -6.25
N PRO A 350 -2.25 13.58 -5.54
CA PRO A 350 -3.43 12.86 -5.98
C PRO A 350 -4.71 13.69 -5.93
N ASN A 351 -5.62 13.48 -6.89
CA ASN A 351 -6.96 14.07 -6.91
C ASN A 351 -7.94 13.28 -6.02
N GLU A 352 -7.59 13.13 -4.75
CA GLU A 352 -8.32 12.31 -3.78
C GLU A 352 -8.51 13.08 -2.47
N PHE A 353 -9.63 12.82 -1.79
CA PHE A 353 -9.82 13.24 -0.41
C PHE A 353 -9.61 12.10 0.57
N TYR A 354 -9.21 12.46 1.79
CA TYR A 354 -8.91 11.50 2.85
C TYR A 354 -9.65 11.87 4.13
N ARG A 355 -9.97 10.81 4.89
CA ARG A 355 -10.59 10.88 6.21
C ARG A 355 -9.47 10.84 7.24
N PHE A 356 -8.76 11.94 7.44
CA PHE A 356 -7.59 12.00 8.31
C PHE A 356 -7.97 11.78 9.77
N VAL A 357 -7.12 11.06 10.51
CA VAL A 357 -7.25 10.86 11.95
C VAL A 357 -5.86 10.67 12.56
N ASP A 358 -5.65 11.19 13.76
CA ASP A 358 -4.38 11.00 14.47
C ASP A 358 -4.29 9.60 15.10
N VAL A 359 -3.11 8.99 15.04
CA VAL A 359 -2.86 7.66 15.63
C VAL A 359 -3.13 7.62 17.14
N ARG A 360 -2.93 8.72 17.86
CA ARG A 360 -3.22 8.84 19.30
C ARG A 360 -4.72 8.79 19.56
N ASP A 361 -5.53 9.43 18.73
CA ASP A 361 -7.00 9.36 18.81
C ASP A 361 -7.49 7.94 18.54
N VAL A 362 -6.90 7.28 17.53
CA VAL A 362 -7.24 5.89 17.20
C VAL A 362 -6.89 4.97 18.37
N ALA A 363 -5.68 5.07 18.93
CA ALA A 363 -5.27 4.24 20.06
C ALA A 363 -6.11 4.50 21.32
N TYR A 364 -6.42 5.76 21.60
CA TYR A 364 -7.33 6.15 22.68
C TYR A 364 -8.72 5.54 22.50
N ALA A 365 -9.29 5.61 21.29
CA ALA A 365 -10.59 5.02 20.98
C ALA A 365 -10.62 3.50 21.17
N HIS A 366 -9.52 2.78 20.87
CA HIS A 366 -9.41 1.34 21.16
C HIS A 366 -9.59 1.07 22.64
N ILE A 367 -8.83 1.77 23.48
CA ILE A 367 -8.88 1.59 24.93
C ILE A 367 -10.26 1.96 25.47
N GLN A 368 -10.84 3.09 25.05
CA GLN A 368 -12.17 3.49 25.51
C GLN A 368 -13.28 2.54 25.04
N ALA A 369 -13.19 1.98 23.83
CA ALA A 369 -14.12 0.94 23.39
C ALA A 369 -14.09 -0.29 24.30
N PHE A 370 -12.91 -0.64 24.82
CA PHE A 370 -12.79 -1.71 25.82
C PHE A 370 -13.32 -1.28 27.20
N GLU A 371 -12.90 -0.13 27.71
CA GLU A 371 -13.16 0.32 29.09
C GLU A 371 -14.60 0.80 29.33
N VAL A 372 -15.24 1.43 28.34
CA VAL A 372 -16.59 1.99 28.48
C VAL A 372 -17.62 0.86 28.41
N PRO A 373 -18.36 0.54 29.49
CA PRO A 373 -19.23 -0.65 29.51
C PRO A 373 -20.35 -0.61 28.47
N SER A 374 -20.89 0.59 28.20
CA SER A 374 -21.96 0.82 27.23
C SER A 374 -21.50 0.87 25.77
N ALA A 375 -20.19 0.80 25.51
CA ALA A 375 -19.66 0.79 24.15
C ALA A 375 -20.14 -0.45 23.39
N SER A 376 -20.59 -0.27 22.16
CA SER A 376 -21.13 -1.36 21.34
C SER A 376 -21.15 -1.03 19.85
N GLY A 377 -21.08 -2.07 19.02
CA GLY A 377 -21.20 -1.95 17.57
C GLY A 377 -19.93 -1.39 16.91
N ARG A 378 -20.15 -0.58 15.88
CA ARG A 378 -19.11 0.02 15.03
C ARG A 378 -18.83 1.45 15.48
N TYR A 379 -17.63 1.98 15.21
CA TYR A 379 -17.28 3.39 15.46
C TYR A 379 -16.42 3.97 14.32
N CYS A 380 -16.90 5.01 13.65
CA CYS A 380 -16.16 5.77 12.66
C CYS A 380 -15.10 6.65 13.34
N LEU A 381 -13.84 6.55 12.89
CA LEU A 381 -12.74 7.35 13.42
C LEU A 381 -12.16 8.22 12.30
N SER A 382 -12.64 9.46 12.22
CA SER A 382 -12.23 10.47 11.25
C SER A 382 -12.19 11.84 11.92
N GLY A 383 -11.00 12.38 12.13
CA GLY A 383 -10.78 13.71 12.70
C GLY A 383 -11.18 14.83 11.74
N GLN A 384 -10.71 14.78 10.49
CA GLN A 384 -11.07 15.76 9.46
C GLN A 384 -11.14 15.10 8.10
N VAL A 385 -12.07 15.54 7.24
CA VAL A 385 -12.19 15.04 5.87
C VAL A 385 -11.75 16.13 4.93
N GLU A 386 -10.59 15.96 4.30
CA GLU A 386 -9.99 16.99 3.45
C GLU A 386 -9.48 16.41 2.15
N HIS A 387 -9.53 17.24 1.10
CA HIS A 387 -8.82 16.97 -0.14
C HIS A 387 -7.30 17.08 0.09
N MET A 388 -6.50 16.29 -0.64
CA MET A 388 -5.04 16.33 -0.48
C MET A 388 -4.44 17.73 -0.69
N SER A 389 -5.05 18.56 -1.55
CA SER A 389 -4.65 19.96 -1.74
C SER A 389 -4.72 20.79 -0.46
N GLU A 390 -5.71 20.57 0.41
CA GLU A 390 -5.83 21.31 1.67
C GLU A 390 -4.76 20.84 2.67
N ALA A 391 -4.49 19.54 2.73
CA ALA A 391 -3.38 19.01 3.54
C ALA A 391 -2.03 19.59 3.09
N LEU A 392 -1.82 19.78 1.78
CA LEU A 392 -0.61 20.42 1.24
C LEU A 392 -0.52 21.91 1.58
N LYS A 393 -1.63 22.65 1.58
CA LYS A 393 -1.63 24.04 2.05
C LYS A 393 -1.19 24.13 3.51
N ILE A 394 -1.75 23.29 4.37
CA ILE A 394 -1.36 23.20 5.79
C ILE A 394 0.13 22.88 5.91
N LEU A 395 0.63 21.89 5.16
CA LEU A 395 2.05 21.54 5.16
C LEU A 395 2.94 22.70 4.67
N LYS A 396 2.51 23.46 3.67
CA LYS A 396 3.24 24.61 3.15
C LYS A 396 3.31 25.76 4.16
N GLU A 397 2.24 25.99 4.91
CA GLU A 397 2.19 26.97 5.99
C GLU A 397 3.10 26.56 7.16
N LEU A 398 3.06 25.29 7.57
CA LEU A 398 3.90 24.76 8.64
C LEU A 398 5.39 24.70 8.25
N TYR A 399 5.68 24.39 7.00
CA TYR A 399 7.03 24.17 6.49
C TYR A 399 7.26 24.83 5.12
N PRO A 400 7.44 26.16 5.07
CA PRO A 400 7.58 26.91 3.81
C PRO A 400 8.76 26.47 2.94
N SER A 401 9.82 25.93 3.56
CA SER A 401 11.04 25.45 2.90
C SER A 401 10.90 24.07 2.25
N LEU A 402 9.86 23.28 2.57
CA LEU A 402 9.64 22.00 1.92
C LEU A 402 9.22 22.20 0.46
N ASN A 403 9.83 21.41 -0.42
CA ASN A 403 9.47 21.34 -1.83
C ASN A 403 8.25 20.42 -1.98
N LEU A 404 7.06 21.01 -1.95
CA LEU A 404 5.78 20.32 -2.05
C LEU A 404 5.23 20.42 -3.49
N PRO A 405 4.52 19.39 -3.98
CA PRO A 405 3.89 19.43 -5.30
C PRO A 405 2.82 20.52 -5.37
N GLU A 406 2.87 21.33 -6.43
CA GLU A 406 1.86 22.37 -6.70
C GLU A 406 0.80 21.92 -7.72
N LYS A 407 1.09 20.86 -8.49
CA LYS A 407 0.22 20.37 -9.55
C LYS A 407 -0.56 19.12 -9.13
N CYS A 408 -1.85 19.08 -9.45
CA CYS A 408 -2.65 17.87 -9.35
C CYS A 408 -2.19 16.83 -10.40
N GLU A 409 -2.35 15.54 -10.10
CA GLU A 409 -1.99 14.44 -11.01
C GLU A 409 -2.84 14.41 -12.30
N ASP A 410 -4.04 14.97 -12.25
CA ASP A 410 -4.91 15.18 -13.39
C ASP A 410 -5.53 16.58 -13.41
N ASP A 411 -6.02 16.99 -14.59
CA ASP A 411 -6.62 18.31 -14.80
C ASP A 411 -8.15 18.30 -14.54
N LYS A 412 -8.67 17.29 -13.82
CA LYS A 412 -10.10 17.19 -13.52
C LYS A 412 -10.48 18.12 -12.37
N PRO A 413 -11.78 18.46 -12.22
CA PRO A 413 -12.26 19.09 -11.00
C PRO A 413 -11.84 18.31 -9.76
N LEU A 414 -11.52 19.01 -8.67
CA LEU A 414 -11.13 18.36 -7.42
C LEU A 414 -12.28 17.49 -6.92
N THR A 415 -11.95 16.26 -6.52
CA THR A 415 -12.94 15.31 -6.01
C THR A 415 -13.66 15.92 -4.81
N PRO A 416 -15.00 16.02 -4.82
CA PRO A 416 -15.75 16.61 -3.72
C PRO A 416 -15.59 15.76 -2.45
N THR A 417 -15.52 16.43 -1.30
CA THR A 417 -15.45 15.78 0.00
C THR A 417 -16.83 15.33 0.47
N CYS A 418 -16.85 14.54 1.55
CA CYS A 418 -18.06 14.17 2.28
C CYS A 418 -17.86 14.43 3.78
N LYS A 419 -18.92 14.30 4.57
CA LYS A 419 -18.84 14.37 6.03
C LYS A 419 -18.77 12.96 6.62
N VAL A 420 -18.16 12.84 7.80
CA VAL A 420 -18.18 11.60 8.59
C VAL A 420 -18.71 11.95 9.98
N SER A 421 -19.70 11.21 10.46
CA SER A 421 -20.23 11.37 11.82
C SER A 421 -19.13 11.11 12.84
N LYS A 422 -19.12 11.93 13.88
CA LYS A 422 -18.19 11.83 15.02
C LYS A 422 -18.94 11.49 16.32
N GLU A 423 -20.25 11.30 16.26
CA GLU A 423 -21.09 11.20 17.47
C GLU A 423 -20.72 10.00 18.33
N LYS A 424 -20.59 8.81 17.73
CA LYS A 424 -20.19 7.61 18.46
C LYS A 424 -18.75 7.68 18.96
N ALA A 425 -17.81 8.19 18.17
CA ALA A 425 -16.44 8.37 18.65
C ALA A 425 -16.38 9.33 19.85
N LYS A 426 -17.14 10.44 19.80
CA LYS A 426 -17.26 11.37 20.93
C LYS A 426 -17.96 10.76 22.15
N SER A 427 -18.86 9.80 21.97
CA SER A 427 -19.47 9.08 23.11
C SER A 427 -18.50 8.16 23.84
N LEU A 428 -17.38 7.79 23.20
CA LEU A 428 -16.20 7.17 23.86
C LEU A 428 -15.26 8.21 24.49
N GLY A 429 -15.61 9.50 24.48
CA GLY A 429 -14.77 10.58 24.98
C GLY A 429 -13.61 10.95 24.04
N VAL A 430 -13.62 10.53 22.78
CA VAL A 430 -12.59 10.91 21.80
C VAL A 430 -12.70 12.41 21.49
N ASN A 431 -11.61 13.13 21.71
CA ASN A 431 -11.45 14.52 21.28
C ASN A 431 -10.40 14.58 20.18
N PHE A 432 -10.85 14.65 18.93
CA PHE A 432 -9.97 14.54 17.77
C PHE A 432 -8.92 15.66 17.71
N ILE A 433 -7.66 15.26 17.58
CA ILE A 433 -6.53 16.16 17.37
C ILE A 433 -6.69 16.84 16.00
N PRO A 434 -6.48 18.17 15.91
CA PRO A 434 -6.58 18.88 14.64
C PRO A 434 -5.61 18.35 13.57
N LEU A 435 -6.00 18.49 12.31
CA LEU A 435 -5.23 17.97 11.17
C LEU A 435 -3.83 18.60 11.09
N GLU A 436 -3.73 19.89 11.36
CA GLU A 436 -2.47 20.64 11.37
C GLU A 436 -1.48 20.13 12.42
N VAL A 437 -1.96 19.76 13.61
CA VAL A 437 -1.12 19.17 14.66
C VAL A 437 -0.67 17.77 14.24
N SER A 438 -1.60 16.99 13.69
CA SER A 438 -1.32 15.62 13.23
C SER A 438 -0.28 15.59 12.10
N LEU A 439 -0.39 16.50 11.12
CA LEU A 439 0.56 16.67 10.01
C LEU A 439 1.93 17.13 10.51
N LYS A 440 1.96 18.13 11.41
CA LYS A 440 3.18 18.61 12.05
C LYS A 440 3.93 17.46 12.75
N ASP A 441 3.25 16.74 13.63
CA ASP A 441 3.86 15.65 14.40
C ASP A 441 4.31 14.48 13.50
N THR A 442 3.61 14.25 12.38
CA THR A 442 4.04 13.30 11.35
C THR A 442 5.37 13.71 10.74
N VAL A 443 5.48 14.97 10.30
CA VAL A 443 6.68 15.49 9.64
C VAL A 443 7.87 15.58 10.59
N GLU A 444 7.66 16.06 11.83
CA GLU A 444 8.73 16.06 12.84
C GLU A 444 9.21 14.65 13.15
N SER A 445 8.30 13.69 13.32
CA SER A 445 8.69 12.30 13.57
C SER A 445 9.45 11.66 12.39
N LEU A 446 9.12 12.03 11.15
CA LEU A 446 9.88 11.63 9.96
C LEU A 446 11.29 12.23 9.94
N LYS A 447 11.47 13.48 10.37
CA LYS A 447 12.79 14.12 10.49
C LYS A 447 13.63 13.48 11.59
N GLU A 448 13.06 13.28 12.77
CA GLU A 448 13.72 12.64 13.91
C GLU A 448 14.25 11.25 13.56
N LYS A 449 13.53 10.52 12.71
CA LYS A 449 13.90 9.18 12.22
C LYS A 449 14.73 9.20 10.92
N GLY A 450 15.12 10.37 10.42
CA GLY A 450 16.01 10.52 9.26
C GLY A 450 15.38 10.19 7.90
N PHE A 451 14.06 10.20 7.78
CA PHE A 451 13.36 9.96 6.51
C PHE A 451 13.24 11.23 5.65
N VAL A 452 13.28 12.40 6.26
CA VAL A 452 13.23 13.70 5.58
C VAL A 452 14.48 14.47 5.95
N ASN A 453 15.29 14.80 4.95
CA ASN A 453 16.36 15.78 5.10
C ASN A 453 15.75 17.15 4.86
N VAL A 454 15.79 18.03 5.86
CA VAL A 454 15.45 19.45 5.71
C VAL A 454 16.73 20.23 5.53
#